data_AF-A0A1I6RTA0-F1
#
_entry.id   AF-A0A1I6RTA0-F1
#
_cell.length_a   1.000
_cell.length_b   1.000
_cell.length_c   1.000
_cell.angle_alpha   90.00
_cell.angle_beta   90.00
_cell.angle_gamma   90.00
#
_symmetry.space_group_name_H-M   'P 1'
#
loop_
_entity.id
_entity.type
_entity.pdbx_description
1 polymer ?
#
loop_
_entity_poly.entity_id
_entity_poly.type
_entity_poly.pdbx_seq_one_letter_code
_entity_poly.pdbx_strand_id
1 'polypeptide(L)'
;MKRVSKWVAALMIAVLVFAGFNFIGVREAAAAGPQGIQFGRPIDDSGNILITNQVAQALADSGAGFVRLNFRLGPYTSDTAAFYSTYDTIVNRLRSKGLQVIGLISNESWPGTQSDWTNNNAENTPGGDGYNNFIDQFGYLAGRMAGHYDGVIKYWEIWNEPNCWGSNPSPGVYTGCSFIYPSNFAAMLGHVYTQMKYYNNYDVEVISGGIFGHDIAGYSSGGSGADYLSDTYYEGTTVGSWNWIQSNAGSYPLDHIGQHIYIDQGGSVSTTQLNNYINYVHSAYAAYEGSGTTKKIFMTEIGWTTDAVSEAVQASNITTAYNVMKASPYIQSGVWFYLQDEPSLSYGIFKSSGLGSTDKKTGWTNFRNATAYEGKLSGGTTNTNILNYFNSHGGMATNGSPYDNGGSAYVHYWDYGYVQDFDGGSIGPSAIMTSGSGTFQVRNGFWQTYLQGTNHTYLQFPTSDEFAYGAGTRQNFQGGYMTWDPTNGIQVF
;
A
#
# COMPACT_ATOMS: atom_id res chain seq x y z
N MET A 1 -40.75 56.29 16.62
CA MET A 1 -39.90 57.18 15.79
C MET A 1 -38.61 56.42 15.50
N LYS A 2 -38.30 56.20 14.21
CA LYS A 2 -37.08 55.59 13.60
C LYS A 2 -36.79 54.07 13.77
N ARG A 3 -37.21 53.33 12.73
CA ARG A 3 -36.62 52.20 11.97
C ARG A 3 -35.56 51.29 12.64
N VAL A 4 -35.90 49.99 12.73
CA VAL A 4 -34.98 48.85 12.88
C VAL A 4 -35.18 47.91 11.68
N SER A 5 -34.10 47.53 10.99
CA SER A 5 -34.04 46.61 9.83
C SER A 5 -34.13 45.14 10.29
N LYS A 6 -35.14 44.36 9.90
CA LYS A 6 -35.15 43.37 8.80
C LYS A 6 -33.86 42.50 8.76
N TRP A 7 -33.84 41.18 8.96
CA TRP A 7 -34.73 40.11 8.49
C TRP A 7 -34.59 38.82 9.32
N VAL A 8 -35.72 38.17 9.59
CA VAL A 8 -35.89 36.74 9.89
C VAL A 8 -36.88 36.22 8.83
N ALA A 9 -36.69 34.97 8.39
CA ALA A 9 -37.49 34.16 7.47
C ALA A 9 -37.06 34.15 5.99
N ALA A 10 -36.44 33.04 5.59
CA ALA A 10 -36.69 32.37 4.32
C ALA A 10 -36.32 30.89 4.44
N LEU A 11 -37.36 30.07 4.69
CA LEU A 11 -37.36 28.62 4.63
C LEU A 11 -37.68 28.22 3.18
N MET A 12 -36.92 27.25 2.66
CA MET A 12 -37.24 26.35 1.54
C MET A 12 -37.12 26.82 0.07
N ILE A 13 -36.30 26.02 -0.65
CA ILE A 13 -36.24 25.72 -2.09
C ILE A 13 -35.41 26.69 -2.95
N ALA A 14 -34.11 26.38 -3.06
CA ALA A 14 -33.40 26.35 -4.34
C ALA A 14 -32.16 25.44 -4.21
N VAL A 15 -32.38 24.16 -4.49
CA VAL A 15 -31.47 23.20 -5.12
C VAL A 15 -29.98 23.31 -4.74
N LEU A 16 -29.61 22.40 -3.85
CA LEU A 16 -28.29 21.77 -3.75
C LEU A 16 -27.59 21.70 -5.12
N VAL A 17 -26.63 22.59 -5.37
CA VAL A 17 -25.52 22.28 -6.27
C VAL A 17 -24.51 21.51 -5.43
N PHE A 18 -24.89 20.27 -5.06
CA PHE A 18 -23.89 19.21 -5.04
C PHE A 18 -23.45 19.08 -6.49
N ALA A 19 -22.33 19.69 -6.83
CA ALA A 19 -21.51 19.15 -7.90
C ALA A 19 -20.97 17.82 -7.37
N GLY A 20 -21.85 16.82 -7.33
CA GLY A 20 -21.47 15.43 -7.35
C GLY A 20 -20.73 15.25 -8.66
N PHE A 21 -19.40 15.32 -8.59
CA PHE A 21 -18.61 14.46 -9.43
C PHE A 21 -19.08 13.04 -9.08
N ASN A 22 -20.01 12.54 -9.88
CA ASN A 22 -20.25 11.13 -9.97
C ASN A 22 -18.90 10.53 -10.37
N PHE A 23 -18.19 9.97 -9.40
CA PHE A 23 -17.14 8.99 -9.63
C PHE A 23 -17.80 7.78 -10.31
N ILE A 24 -18.02 7.89 -11.62
CA ILE A 24 -18.21 6.73 -12.48
C ILE A 24 -16.79 6.32 -12.86
N GLY A 25 -16.16 5.49 -12.03
CA GLY A 25 -14.81 5.02 -12.28
C GLY A 25 -14.17 4.39 -11.05
N VAL A 26 -14.48 3.10 -10.86
CA VAL A 26 -13.80 2.15 -9.95
C VAL A 26 -14.05 2.39 -8.45
N ARG A 27 -15.13 1.82 -7.92
CA ARG A 27 -15.19 1.42 -6.49
C ARG A 27 -14.46 0.10 -6.33
N GLU A 28 -13.66 0.04 -5.27
CA GLU A 28 -12.85 -1.08 -4.74
C GLU A 28 -12.01 -1.76 -5.80
N ALA A 29 -10.74 -1.40 -5.81
CA ALA A 29 -9.73 -2.30 -6.34
C ALA A 29 -8.95 -2.81 -5.13
N ALA A 30 -9.23 -4.03 -4.72
CA ALA A 30 -8.44 -4.81 -3.79
C ALA A 30 -8.20 -6.17 -4.44
N ALA A 31 -7.24 -6.33 -5.36
CA ALA A 31 -5.90 -6.71 -4.92
C ALA A 31 -4.75 -6.52 -5.91
N ALA A 32 -3.60 -6.73 -5.31
CA ALA A 32 -2.23 -6.82 -5.74
C ALA A 32 -1.69 -8.09 -5.09
N GLY A 33 -0.77 -8.82 -5.74
CA GLY A 33 0.14 -9.64 -4.92
C GLY A 33 0.75 -8.71 -3.84
N PRO A 34 0.89 -9.15 -2.58
CA PRO A 34 1.18 -8.26 -1.45
C PRO A 34 2.50 -7.49 -1.55
N GLN A 35 3.35 -7.81 -2.53
CA GLN A 35 4.65 -7.20 -2.71
C GLN A 35 4.57 -5.96 -3.60
N GLY A 36 5.44 -5.00 -3.34
CA GLY A 36 5.48 -3.73 -4.05
C GLY A 36 6.84 -3.36 -4.59
N ILE A 37 6.86 -2.23 -5.28
CA ILE A 37 8.06 -1.59 -5.78
C ILE A 37 7.92 -0.07 -5.68
N GLN A 38 9.04 0.61 -5.50
CA GLN A 38 9.11 2.06 -5.49
C GLN A 38 9.66 2.58 -6.82
N PHE A 39 9.08 3.68 -7.31
CA PHE A 39 9.62 4.42 -8.44
C PHE A 39 10.53 5.58 -8.00
N GLY A 40 10.33 6.11 -6.79
CA GLY A 40 10.98 7.33 -6.32
C GLY A 40 10.01 8.50 -6.37
N ARG A 41 10.45 9.64 -6.91
CA ARG A 41 9.62 10.86 -6.98
C ARG A 41 8.56 10.70 -8.07
N PRO A 42 7.25 10.82 -7.76
CA PRO A 42 6.22 10.69 -8.80
C PRO A 42 6.02 11.95 -9.65
N ILE A 43 6.44 13.09 -9.12
CA ILE A 43 6.51 14.37 -9.83
C ILE A 43 7.88 15.03 -9.62
N ASP A 44 8.32 15.84 -10.58
CA ASP A 44 9.48 16.73 -10.38
C ASP A 44 9.10 18.03 -9.63
N ASP A 45 10.09 18.89 -9.39
CA ASP A 45 9.88 20.15 -8.66
C ASP A 45 9.07 21.20 -9.45
N SER A 46 8.86 20.97 -10.75
CA SER A 46 7.96 21.76 -11.60
C SER A 46 6.55 21.18 -11.69
N GLY A 47 6.30 20.02 -11.06
CA GLY A 47 5.00 19.33 -11.06
C GLY A 47 4.78 18.45 -12.29
N ASN A 48 5.81 18.21 -13.11
CA ASN A 48 5.69 17.29 -14.22
C ASN A 48 5.56 15.85 -13.69
N ILE A 49 4.60 15.10 -14.22
CA ILE A 49 4.38 13.70 -13.82
C ILE A 49 5.47 12.81 -14.41
N LEU A 50 6.23 12.15 -13.53
CA LEU A 50 7.33 11.26 -13.89
C LEU A 50 6.87 9.81 -14.10
N ILE A 51 5.77 9.40 -13.45
CA ILE A 51 5.13 8.09 -13.67
C ILE A 51 4.34 8.15 -14.99
N THR A 52 5.03 8.04 -16.11
CA THR A 52 4.42 7.97 -17.46
C THR A 52 3.70 6.63 -17.67
N ASN A 53 2.96 6.48 -18.79
CA ASN A 53 2.35 5.18 -19.14
C ASN A 53 3.40 4.07 -19.29
N GLN A 54 4.60 4.40 -19.78
CA GLN A 54 5.69 3.44 -19.91
C GLN A 54 6.22 3.01 -18.53
N VAL A 55 6.35 3.96 -17.59
CA VAL A 55 6.75 3.66 -16.21
C VAL A 55 5.69 2.80 -15.51
N ALA A 56 4.41 3.17 -15.59
CA ALA A 56 3.32 2.40 -15.01
C ALA A 56 3.26 0.97 -15.59
N GLN A 57 3.53 0.80 -16.88
CA GLN A 57 3.62 -0.52 -17.49
C GLN A 57 4.84 -1.30 -16.97
N ALA A 58 6.01 -0.67 -16.85
CA ALA A 58 7.20 -1.33 -16.32
C ALA A 58 7.04 -1.75 -14.85
N LEU A 59 6.34 -0.95 -14.04
CA LEU A 59 5.95 -1.30 -12.67
C LEU A 59 5.08 -2.56 -12.65
N ALA A 60 4.03 -2.63 -13.48
CA ALA A 60 3.18 -3.82 -13.59
C ALA A 60 3.93 -5.04 -14.13
N ASP A 61 4.75 -4.86 -15.17
CA ASP A 61 5.53 -5.93 -15.81
C ASP A 61 6.57 -6.53 -14.85
N SER A 62 7.01 -5.76 -13.85
CA SER A 62 7.90 -6.24 -12.78
C SER A 62 7.24 -7.26 -11.85
N GLY A 63 5.92 -7.44 -11.94
CA GLY A 63 5.13 -8.34 -11.08
C GLY A 63 4.79 -7.76 -9.72
N ALA A 64 5.20 -6.52 -9.44
CA ALA A 64 4.74 -5.81 -8.26
C ALA A 64 3.23 -5.65 -8.29
N GLY A 65 2.58 -5.82 -7.14
CA GLY A 65 1.18 -5.49 -6.99
C GLY A 65 0.98 -4.09 -6.42
N PHE A 66 1.84 -3.65 -5.50
CA PHE A 66 1.78 -2.31 -4.92
C PHE A 66 2.86 -1.38 -5.51
N VAL A 67 2.53 -0.10 -5.57
CA VAL A 67 3.50 0.99 -5.77
C VAL A 67 3.49 1.87 -4.53
N ARG A 68 4.65 2.05 -3.92
CA ARG A 68 4.84 3.04 -2.85
C ARG A 68 5.01 4.42 -3.49
N LEU A 69 4.11 5.34 -3.15
CA LEU A 69 3.93 6.61 -3.85
C LEU A 69 4.05 7.80 -2.88
N ASN A 70 5.13 8.59 -2.98
CA ASN A 70 5.31 9.80 -2.18
C ASN A 70 4.44 10.95 -2.70
N PHE A 71 3.47 11.40 -1.90
CA PHE A 71 2.65 12.56 -2.20
C PHE A 71 3.39 13.87 -1.87
N ARG A 72 4.48 14.13 -2.59
CA ARG A 72 5.29 15.35 -2.48
C ARG A 72 4.59 16.57 -3.09
N LEU A 73 4.84 17.74 -2.52
CA LEU A 73 4.28 19.01 -2.98
C LEU A 73 4.85 19.48 -4.33
N GLY A 74 6.15 19.27 -4.60
CA GLY A 74 6.79 19.84 -5.78
C GLY A 74 6.54 21.36 -5.87
N PRO A 75 5.82 21.85 -6.90
CA PRO A 75 5.53 23.28 -7.07
C PRO A 75 4.30 23.77 -6.27
N TYR A 76 3.53 22.88 -5.66
CA TYR A 76 2.28 23.25 -4.98
C TYR A 76 2.56 23.79 -3.57
N THR A 77 1.86 24.85 -3.18
CA THR A 77 1.99 25.43 -1.83
C THR A 77 1.35 24.58 -0.73
N SER A 78 0.40 23.72 -1.11
CA SER A 78 -0.36 22.80 -0.26
C SER A 78 -1.11 21.79 -1.15
N ASP A 79 -2.03 21.00 -0.56
CA ASP A 79 -3.00 20.11 -1.23
C ASP A 79 -4.10 20.86 -2.01
N THR A 80 -3.69 21.71 -2.94
CA THR A 80 -4.59 22.45 -3.83
C THR A 80 -5.36 21.53 -4.79
N ALA A 81 -6.40 22.05 -5.45
CA ALA A 81 -7.09 21.29 -6.51
C ALA A 81 -6.14 20.85 -7.64
N ALA A 82 -5.10 21.62 -7.95
CA ALA A 82 -4.10 21.25 -8.95
C ALA A 82 -3.19 20.11 -8.47
N PHE A 83 -2.85 20.08 -7.17
CA PHE A 83 -2.16 18.95 -6.55
C PHE A 83 -2.98 17.66 -6.72
N TYR A 84 -4.27 17.68 -6.34
CA TYR A 84 -5.14 16.52 -6.49
C TYR A 84 -5.30 16.10 -7.94
N SER A 85 -5.54 17.02 -8.88
CA SER A 85 -5.65 16.69 -10.30
C SER A 85 -4.40 15.98 -10.85
N THR A 86 -3.22 16.34 -10.37
CA THR A 86 -1.95 15.71 -10.76
C THR A 86 -1.84 14.30 -10.19
N TYR A 87 -2.13 14.11 -8.90
CA TYR A 87 -2.08 12.80 -8.28
C TYR A 87 -3.20 11.87 -8.73
N ASP A 88 -4.39 12.39 -9.06
CA ASP A 88 -5.47 11.61 -9.67
C ASP A 88 -5.01 11.02 -11.01
N THR A 89 -4.28 11.79 -11.81
CA THR A 89 -3.70 11.30 -13.06
C THR A 89 -2.71 10.16 -12.83
N ILE A 90 -1.87 10.27 -11.78
CA ILE A 90 -0.88 9.24 -11.43
C ILE A 90 -1.57 7.99 -10.89
N VAL A 91 -2.45 8.14 -9.90
CA VAL A 91 -3.17 7.05 -9.25
C VAL A 91 -4.00 6.32 -10.31
N ASN A 92 -4.85 7.00 -11.08
CA ASN A 92 -5.65 6.36 -12.13
C ASN A 92 -4.80 5.60 -13.16
N ARG A 93 -3.62 6.13 -13.51
CA ARG A 93 -2.70 5.44 -14.40
C ARG A 93 -2.17 4.15 -13.78
N LEU A 94 -1.77 4.16 -12.51
CA LEU A 94 -1.34 2.95 -11.79
C LEU A 94 -2.50 1.94 -11.67
N ARG A 95 -3.68 2.40 -11.26
CA ARG A 95 -4.90 1.56 -11.17
C ARG A 95 -5.26 0.92 -12.50
N SER A 96 -5.13 1.65 -13.62
CA SER A 96 -5.38 1.11 -14.96
C SER A 96 -4.46 -0.06 -15.36
N LYS A 97 -3.38 -0.28 -14.61
CA LYS A 97 -2.44 -1.40 -14.78
C LYS A 97 -2.64 -2.51 -13.74
N GLY A 98 -3.68 -2.42 -12.91
CA GLY A 98 -3.96 -3.34 -11.81
C GLY A 98 -3.10 -3.09 -10.56
N LEU A 99 -2.29 -2.03 -10.54
CA LEU A 99 -1.43 -1.71 -9.41
C LEU A 99 -2.25 -1.05 -8.28
N GLN A 100 -1.95 -1.44 -7.05
CA GLN A 100 -2.39 -0.79 -5.82
C GLN A 100 -1.40 0.29 -5.39
N VAL A 101 -1.81 1.18 -4.49
CA VAL A 101 -0.96 2.27 -3.99
C VAL A 101 -0.81 2.16 -2.47
N ILE A 102 0.43 2.24 -1.99
CA ILE A 102 0.75 2.63 -0.62
C ILE A 102 1.07 4.13 -0.68
N GLY A 103 0.18 4.96 -0.15
CA GLY A 103 0.34 6.40 -0.17
C GLY A 103 1.27 6.85 0.94
N LEU A 104 2.43 7.43 0.61
CA LEU A 104 3.33 8.03 1.57
C LEU A 104 3.00 9.51 1.72
N ILE A 105 2.70 9.93 2.96
CA ILE A 105 2.62 11.34 3.36
C ILE A 105 3.86 11.63 4.21
N SER A 106 4.78 12.45 3.70
CA SER A 106 6.11 12.66 4.32
C SER A 106 6.39 14.15 4.59
N ASN A 107 7.60 14.47 5.04
CA ASN A 107 8.08 15.85 5.16
C ASN A 107 8.08 16.62 3.81
N GLU A 108 7.91 15.94 2.67
CA GLU A 108 7.70 16.58 1.37
C GLU A 108 6.23 16.90 1.05
N SER A 109 5.28 16.41 1.86
CA SER A 109 3.83 16.55 1.61
C SER A 109 3.22 17.82 2.21
N TRP A 110 3.93 18.50 3.11
CA TRP A 110 3.46 19.73 3.76
C TRP A 110 4.61 20.72 3.95
N PRO A 111 4.41 22.05 3.76
CA PRO A 111 5.47 23.03 3.97
C PRO A 111 5.91 23.08 5.44
N GLY A 112 7.22 23.08 5.65
CA GLY A 112 7.83 23.23 6.97
C GLY A 112 9.30 22.84 6.96
N THR A 113 9.94 23.05 8.10
CA THR A 113 11.33 22.71 8.36
C THR A 113 11.44 21.80 9.57
N GLN A 114 12.61 21.21 9.76
CA GLN A 114 12.84 20.32 10.90
C GLN A 114 12.54 20.95 12.25
N SER A 115 12.86 22.23 12.43
CA SER A 115 12.49 22.95 13.65
C SER A 115 10.98 23.07 13.85
N ASP A 116 10.18 23.13 12.78
CA ASP A 116 8.73 23.25 12.89
C ASP A 116 8.11 21.93 13.37
N TRP A 117 8.48 20.80 12.77
CA TRP A 117 7.91 19.49 13.11
C TRP A 117 8.51 18.86 14.38
N THR A 118 9.71 19.27 14.79
CA THR A 118 10.32 18.85 16.07
C THR A 118 10.06 19.81 17.23
N ASN A 119 9.33 20.91 17.01
CA ASN A 119 9.01 21.84 18.08
C ASN A 119 8.15 21.16 19.17
N ASN A 120 8.27 21.63 20.41
CA ASN A 120 7.50 21.13 21.56
C ASN A 120 7.71 19.64 21.89
N ASN A 121 8.82 19.04 21.45
CA ASN A 121 9.16 17.65 21.79
C ASN A 121 9.36 17.47 23.30
N ALA A 122 8.84 16.37 23.85
CA ALA A 122 8.95 16.03 25.27
C ALA A 122 10.40 15.74 25.70
N GLU A 123 11.22 15.25 24.78
CA GLU A 123 12.59 14.80 25.00
C GLU A 123 13.52 15.94 25.42
N ASN A 124 13.28 17.16 24.91
CA ASN A 124 14.12 18.33 25.19
C ASN A 124 13.34 19.53 25.77
N THR A 125 12.01 19.46 25.82
CA THR A 125 11.16 20.56 26.30
C THR A 125 10.43 20.11 27.57
N PRO A 126 10.78 20.63 28.76
CA PRO A 126 10.04 20.32 29.98
C PRO A 126 8.54 20.65 29.83
N GLY A 127 7.68 19.63 29.93
CA GLY A 127 6.24 19.75 29.73
C GLY A 127 5.79 19.78 28.27
N GLY A 128 6.69 19.54 27.31
CA GLY A 128 6.32 19.31 25.93
C GLY A 128 5.61 17.98 25.74
N ASP A 129 4.73 17.91 24.75
CA ASP A 129 3.92 16.73 24.41
C ASP A 129 4.08 16.30 22.94
N GLY A 130 5.03 16.90 22.25
CA GLY A 130 5.28 16.70 20.84
C GLY A 130 4.27 17.38 19.91
N TYR A 131 3.11 17.82 20.38
CA TYR A 131 2.11 18.43 19.49
C TYR A 131 2.48 19.87 19.14
N ASN A 132 2.34 20.25 17.87
CA ASN A 132 2.66 21.59 17.38
C ASN A 132 1.84 21.95 16.13
N ASN A 133 1.93 23.20 15.68
CA ASN A 133 1.17 23.69 14.53
C ASN A 133 1.47 22.93 13.23
N PHE A 134 2.72 22.48 13.03
CA PHE A 134 3.04 21.67 11.84
C PHE A 134 2.26 20.34 11.89
N ILE A 135 2.29 19.65 13.03
CA ILE A 135 1.59 18.37 13.24
C ILE A 135 0.08 18.51 13.10
N ASP A 136 -0.51 19.58 13.63
CA ASP A 136 -1.94 19.89 13.48
C ASP A 136 -2.33 20.00 11.99
N GLN A 137 -1.61 20.84 11.24
CA GLN A 137 -1.90 21.04 9.83
C GLN A 137 -1.61 19.78 8.98
N PHE A 138 -0.57 19.02 9.34
CA PHE A 138 -0.24 17.75 8.71
C PHE A 138 -1.34 16.70 8.91
N GLY A 139 -1.93 16.60 10.10
CA GLY A 139 -3.04 15.67 10.32
C GLY A 139 -4.31 16.05 9.56
N TYR A 140 -4.65 17.33 9.47
CA TYR A 140 -5.76 17.78 8.62
C TYR A 140 -5.52 17.51 7.13
N LEU A 141 -4.29 17.72 6.64
CA LEU A 141 -3.89 17.31 5.30
C LEU A 141 -4.15 15.82 5.10
N ALA A 142 -3.64 14.98 6.01
CA ALA A 142 -3.77 13.54 5.90
C ALA A 142 -5.24 13.09 5.86
N GLY A 143 -6.10 13.69 6.70
CA GLY A 143 -7.55 13.47 6.65
C GLY A 143 -8.18 13.84 5.31
N ARG A 144 -7.84 15.01 4.74
CA ARG A 144 -8.35 15.43 3.41
C ARG A 144 -7.87 14.52 2.29
N MET A 145 -6.60 14.09 2.33
CA MET A 145 -6.06 13.15 1.36
C MET A 145 -6.72 11.78 1.43
N ALA A 146 -6.90 11.22 2.64
CA ALA A 146 -7.63 9.96 2.82
C ALA A 146 -9.06 10.07 2.29
N GLY A 147 -9.76 11.17 2.59
CA GLY A 147 -11.11 11.40 2.09
C GLY A 147 -11.21 11.55 0.58
N HIS A 148 -10.22 12.19 -0.06
CA HIS A 148 -10.19 12.33 -1.52
C HIS A 148 -9.98 10.99 -2.24
N TYR A 149 -9.23 10.07 -1.63
CA TYR A 149 -8.91 8.75 -2.17
C TYR A 149 -9.63 7.59 -1.46
N ASP A 150 -10.71 7.88 -0.72
CA ASP A 150 -11.48 6.86 0.01
C ASP A 150 -12.03 5.82 -0.98
N GLY A 151 -11.87 4.54 -0.65
CA GLY A 151 -12.16 3.41 -1.55
C GLY A 151 -11.19 3.23 -2.74
N VAL A 152 -10.19 4.09 -2.91
CA VAL A 152 -9.16 4.00 -3.97
C VAL A 152 -7.80 3.61 -3.40
N ILE A 153 -7.38 4.22 -2.29
CA ILE A 153 -6.12 3.94 -1.58
C ILE A 153 -6.44 3.48 -0.16
N LYS A 154 -6.13 2.20 0.12
CA LYS A 154 -6.35 1.59 1.44
C LYS A 154 -5.25 1.94 2.44
N TYR A 155 -3.99 1.92 2.02
CA TYR A 155 -2.84 1.99 2.92
C TYR A 155 -2.14 3.35 2.83
N TRP A 156 -2.00 4.01 3.98
CA TRP A 156 -1.33 5.31 4.11
C TRP A 156 -0.16 5.20 5.09
N GLU A 157 1.05 5.38 4.57
CA GLU A 157 2.27 5.45 5.35
C GLU A 157 2.56 6.87 5.77
N ILE A 158 2.72 7.05 7.08
CA ILE A 158 2.86 8.35 7.69
C ILE A 158 4.31 8.57 8.08
N TRP A 159 4.93 9.49 7.35
CA TRP A 159 6.34 9.86 7.44
C TRP A 159 7.31 8.85 6.83
N ASN A 160 8.47 9.35 6.39
CA ASN A 160 9.56 8.56 5.84
C ASN A 160 10.72 8.58 6.83
N GLU A 161 11.25 7.43 7.24
CA GLU A 161 12.46 7.31 8.06
C GLU A 161 12.51 8.27 9.26
N PRO A 162 11.51 8.22 10.16
CA PRO A 162 11.36 9.18 11.26
C PRO A 162 12.57 9.20 12.22
N ASN A 163 13.38 8.14 12.21
CA ASN A 163 14.59 7.99 13.01
C ASN A 163 15.90 8.22 12.24
N CYS A 164 15.89 8.59 10.95
CA CYS A 164 17.11 8.92 10.22
C CYS A 164 17.58 10.33 10.56
N TRP A 165 18.82 10.46 11.04
CA TRP A 165 19.48 11.74 11.28
C TRP A 165 20.91 11.72 10.71
N GLY A 166 21.45 12.89 10.39
CA GLY A 166 22.80 13.05 9.84
C GLY A 166 23.81 13.58 10.84
N SER A 167 23.36 14.31 11.87
CA SER A 167 24.25 14.79 12.94
C SER A 167 23.57 14.86 14.30
N ASN A 168 24.38 14.76 15.36
CA ASN A 168 23.98 14.88 16.76
C ASN A 168 24.84 15.98 17.43
N PRO A 169 24.49 17.27 17.24
CA PRO A 169 25.34 18.40 17.67
C PRO A 169 25.49 18.53 19.18
N SER A 170 24.55 17.98 19.97
CA SER A 170 24.61 17.92 21.42
C SER A 170 23.73 16.77 21.93
N PRO A 171 24.05 16.14 23.07
CA PRO A 171 23.26 15.00 23.58
C PRO A 171 21.75 15.27 23.58
N GLY A 172 20.98 14.37 22.96
CA GLY A 172 19.52 14.50 22.83
C GLY A 172 19.04 15.38 21.66
N VAL A 173 19.93 15.97 20.88
CA VAL A 173 19.60 16.81 19.73
C VAL A 173 20.05 16.17 18.43
N TYR A 174 19.12 15.97 17.49
CA TYR A 174 19.38 15.33 16.21
C TYR A 174 18.95 16.22 15.05
N THR A 175 19.74 16.25 13.97
CA THR A 175 19.41 17.02 12.75
C THR A 175 19.77 16.23 11.49
N GLY A 176 19.07 16.53 10.39
CA GLY A 176 19.28 15.88 9.09
C GLY A 176 18.30 14.73 8.81
N CYS A 177 18.40 14.19 7.59
CA CYS A 177 17.37 13.39 6.92
C CYS A 177 15.95 13.97 7.16
N SER A 178 15.04 13.13 7.65
CA SER A 178 13.66 13.41 8.04
C SER A 178 13.45 13.20 9.55
N PHE A 179 14.50 13.25 10.38
CA PHE A 179 14.37 12.97 11.81
C PHE A 179 13.25 13.77 12.46
N ILE A 180 12.44 13.08 13.25
CA ILE A 180 11.39 13.60 14.11
C ILE A 180 11.49 12.90 15.46
N TYR A 181 11.33 13.62 16.58
CA TYR A 181 11.42 12.98 17.89
C TYR A 181 10.25 12.01 18.11
N PRO A 182 10.45 10.92 18.88
CA PRO A 182 9.39 9.99 19.24
C PRO A 182 8.09 10.65 19.73
N SER A 183 8.16 11.67 20.58
CA SER A 183 6.97 12.39 21.08
C SER A 183 6.22 13.14 19.98
N ASN A 184 6.93 13.87 19.11
CA ASN A 184 6.34 14.53 17.95
C ASN A 184 5.72 13.52 16.98
N PHE A 185 6.40 12.39 16.77
CA PHE A 185 5.91 11.36 15.87
C PHE A 185 4.66 10.68 16.41
N ALA A 186 4.63 10.39 17.71
CA ALA A 186 3.46 9.87 18.39
C ALA A 186 2.28 10.84 18.30
N ALA A 187 2.52 12.14 18.48
CA ALA A 187 1.50 13.18 18.31
C ALA A 187 0.99 13.25 16.85
N MET A 188 1.88 13.13 15.86
CA MET A 188 1.54 13.08 14.44
C MET A 188 0.67 11.87 14.10
N LEU A 189 1.07 10.67 14.49
CA LEU A 189 0.30 9.45 14.27
C LEU A 189 -1.07 9.54 14.94
N GLY A 190 -1.13 10.03 16.18
CA GLY A 190 -2.39 10.24 16.89
C GLY A 190 -3.34 11.20 16.16
N HIS A 191 -2.82 12.31 15.66
CA HIS A 191 -3.65 13.28 14.95
C HIS A 191 -4.10 12.77 13.58
N VAL A 192 -3.20 12.17 12.80
CA VAL A 192 -3.54 11.56 11.49
C VAL A 192 -4.59 10.46 11.66
N TYR A 193 -4.39 9.54 12.60
CA TYR A 193 -5.31 8.42 12.82
C TYR A 193 -6.70 8.89 13.21
N THR A 194 -6.79 9.89 14.10
CA THR A 194 -8.08 10.44 14.51
C THR A 194 -8.78 11.17 13.37
N GLN A 195 -8.05 11.93 12.55
CA GLN A 195 -8.63 12.56 11.35
C GLN A 195 -9.13 11.51 10.35
N MET A 196 -8.35 10.48 10.04
CA MET A 196 -8.74 9.48 9.05
C MET A 196 -9.86 8.55 9.55
N LYS A 197 -9.73 7.98 10.74
CA LYS A 197 -10.53 6.82 11.18
C LYS A 197 -11.57 7.16 12.24
N TYR A 198 -11.29 8.10 13.14
CA TYR A 198 -12.23 8.42 14.23
C TYR A 198 -13.25 9.49 13.83
N TYR A 199 -12.79 10.63 13.32
CA TYR A 199 -13.68 11.76 13.00
C TYR A 199 -14.38 11.61 11.66
N ASN A 200 -13.68 11.09 10.64
CA ASN A 200 -14.24 10.95 9.30
C ASN A 200 -14.65 9.52 8.93
N ASN A 201 -14.14 8.50 9.65
CA ASN A 201 -14.50 7.09 9.47
C ASN A 201 -14.30 6.57 8.02
N TYR A 202 -13.15 6.92 7.42
CA TYR A 202 -12.75 6.37 6.12
C TYR A 202 -12.27 4.93 6.23
N ASP A 203 -12.46 4.14 5.18
CA ASP A 203 -12.02 2.74 5.15
C ASP A 203 -10.53 2.64 4.77
N VAL A 204 -9.66 3.14 5.65
CA VAL A 204 -8.22 3.21 5.44
C VAL A 204 -7.43 2.58 6.58
N GLU A 205 -6.17 2.25 6.29
CA GLU A 205 -5.21 1.72 7.23
C GLU A 205 -3.96 2.59 7.30
N VAL A 206 -3.55 2.90 8.52
CA VAL A 206 -2.40 3.76 8.83
C VAL A 206 -1.18 2.90 9.10
N ILE A 207 -0.14 3.04 8.27
CA ILE A 207 1.18 2.47 8.49
C ILE A 207 2.03 3.52 9.21
N SER A 208 2.69 3.13 10.29
CA SER A 208 3.39 4.05 11.21
C SER A 208 4.42 4.95 10.55
N GLY A 209 4.91 4.64 9.36
CA GLY A 209 6.08 5.27 8.72
C GLY A 209 7.21 4.27 8.54
N GLY A 210 8.02 4.42 7.50
CA GLY A 210 9.12 3.51 7.17
C GLY A 210 10.30 3.68 8.12
N ILE A 211 10.30 2.98 9.26
CA ILE A 211 11.34 3.09 10.29
C ILE A 211 12.67 2.60 9.74
N PHE A 212 13.70 3.46 9.76
CA PHE A 212 15.01 3.20 9.20
C PHE A 212 15.79 2.19 10.03
N GLY A 213 16.24 1.12 9.38
CA GLY A 213 17.09 0.08 9.93
C GLY A 213 18.40 -0.03 9.16
N HIS A 214 19.52 -0.09 9.87
CA HIS A 214 20.86 -0.14 9.32
C HIS A 214 21.82 -0.97 10.19
N ASP A 215 23.00 -1.28 9.68
CA ASP A 215 24.09 -1.97 10.40
C ASP A 215 25.37 -1.13 10.51
N ILE A 216 25.31 0.18 10.26
CA ILE A 216 26.45 1.13 10.34
C ILE A 216 27.30 0.97 11.62
N ALA A 217 26.66 0.66 12.76
CA ALA A 217 27.32 0.43 14.06
C ALA A 217 27.28 -1.05 14.52
N GLY A 218 27.11 -1.97 13.57
CA GLY A 218 26.82 -3.39 13.82
C GLY A 218 25.33 -3.68 14.03
N TYR A 219 24.97 -4.96 14.03
CA TYR A 219 23.59 -5.39 14.22
C TYR A 219 23.13 -5.18 15.66
N SER A 220 21.98 -4.54 15.84
CA SER A 220 21.38 -4.28 17.16
C SER A 220 19.88 -3.99 17.03
N SER A 221 19.14 -3.99 18.14
CA SER A 221 17.73 -3.53 18.15
C SER A 221 17.61 -2.04 17.85
N GLY A 222 18.53 -1.23 18.37
CA GLY A 222 18.61 0.19 18.04
C GLY A 222 18.88 0.42 16.55
N GLY A 223 19.84 -0.32 15.99
CA GLY A 223 20.13 -0.32 14.56
C GLY A 223 18.97 -0.81 13.69
N SER A 224 18.07 -1.64 14.21
CA SER A 224 16.86 -2.05 13.48
C SER A 224 15.71 -1.02 13.55
N GLY A 225 15.87 0.05 14.33
CA GLY A 225 14.84 1.04 14.63
C GLY A 225 13.83 0.61 15.69
N ALA A 226 14.02 -0.55 16.34
CA ALA A 226 13.09 -1.07 17.34
C ALA A 226 13.04 -0.19 18.60
N ASP A 227 14.19 0.34 19.01
CA ASP A 227 14.27 1.23 20.17
C ASP A 227 13.48 2.53 19.91
N TYR A 228 13.63 3.14 18.74
CA TYR A 228 12.86 4.33 18.34
C TYR A 228 11.35 4.06 18.29
N LEU A 229 10.93 2.89 17.78
CA LEU A 229 9.52 2.51 17.79
C LEU A 229 8.99 2.36 19.21
N SER A 230 9.74 1.69 20.09
CA SER A 230 9.40 1.54 21.49
C SER A 230 9.25 2.90 22.18
N ASP A 231 10.17 3.83 21.91
CA ASP A 231 10.10 5.20 22.46
C ASP A 231 8.87 5.95 21.92
N THR A 232 8.49 5.74 20.65
CA THR A 232 7.28 6.36 20.08
C THR A 232 6.03 5.86 20.78
N TYR A 233 5.91 4.55 21.04
CA TYR A 233 4.82 3.99 21.83
C TYR A 233 4.82 4.52 23.27
N TYR A 234 6.00 4.58 23.90
CA TYR A 234 6.15 5.10 25.25
C TYR A 234 5.65 6.54 25.33
N GLU A 235 6.16 7.43 24.48
CA GLU A 235 5.75 8.84 24.47
C GLU A 235 4.26 8.99 24.15
N GLY A 236 3.76 8.23 23.17
CA GLY A 236 2.34 8.24 22.80
C GLY A 236 1.40 7.85 23.94
N THR A 237 1.80 6.87 24.77
CA THR A 237 0.99 6.34 25.87
C THR A 237 1.20 7.04 27.20
N THR A 238 2.34 7.71 27.41
CA THR A 238 2.66 8.35 28.71
C THR A 238 2.46 9.86 28.69
N VAL A 239 2.78 10.51 27.57
CA VAL A 239 2.69 11.97 27.39
C VAL A 239 1.57 12.33 26.42
N GLY A 240 1.47 11.58 25.33
CA GLY A 240 0.54 11.82 24.23
C GLY A 240 -0.89 11.31 24.45
N SER A 241 -1.63 11.24 23.35
CA SER A 241 -3.06 10.94 23.34
C SER A 241 -3.40 9.46 23.11
N TRP A 242 -2.42 8.55 23.03
CA TRP A 242 -2.67 7.20 22.51
C TRP A 242 -3.60 6.37 23.39
N ASN A 243 -3.56 6.52 24.72
CA ASN A 243 -4.51 5.84 25.61
C ASN A 243 -5.95 6.30 25.37
N TRP A 244 -6.14 7.60 25.11
CA TRP A 244 -7.45 8.14 24.75
C TRP A 244 -7.90 7.59 23.39
N ILE A 245 -7.02 7.60 22.39
CA ILE A 245 -7.34 7.08 21.05
C ILE A 245 -7.69 5.59 21.15
N GLN A 246 -6.90 4.78 21.85
CA GLN A 246 -7.19 3.36 22.05
C GLN A 246 -8.56 3.15 22.70
N SER A 247 -8.90 3.94 23.72
CA SER A 247 -10.19 3.83 24.43
C SER A 247 -11.39 4.25 23.58
N ASN A 248 -11.21 5.10 22.56
CA ASN A 248 -12.32 5.66 21.76
C ASN A 248 -12.39 5.11 20.33
N ALA A 249 -11.26 4.71 19.75
CA ALA A 249 -11.14 4.17 18.40
C ALA A 249 -10.79 2.68 18.37
N GLY A 250 -10.54 2.05 19.52
CA GLY A 250 -10.34 0.59 19.66
C GLY A 250 -8.94 0.08 19.33
N SER A 251 -8.00 0.97 18.99
CA SER A 251 -6.61 0.64 18.68
C SER A 251 -5.69 1.82 19.01
N TYR A 252 -4.42 1.55 19.36
CA TYR A 252 -3.39 2.59 19.24
C TYR A 252 -3.32 3.11 17.78
N PRO A 253 -2.87 4.37 17.55
CA PRO A 253 -3.14 5.12 16.32
C PRO A 253 -2.27 4.75 15.11
N LEU A 254 -2.25 3.46 14.79
CA LEU A 254 -1.66 2.84 13.61
C LEU A 254 -2.30 1.47 13.43
N ASP A 255 -2.43 0.98 12.21
CA ASP A 255 -2.90 -0.37 11.92
C ASP A 255 -1.73 -1.30 11.58
N HIS A 256 -0.62 -0.72 11.12
CA HIS A 256 0.58 -1.42 10.65
C HIS A 256 1.87 -0.66 10.98
N ILE A 257 3.00 -1.37 10.89
CA ILE A 257 4.33 -0.80 11.12
C ILE A 257 5.09 -0.72 9.81
N GLY A 258 5.61 0.45 9.45
CA GLY A 258 6.52 0.57 8.31
C GLY A 258 7.96 0.31 8.74
N GLN A 259 8.75 -0.32 7.88
CA GLN A 259 10.18 -0.53 8.12
C GLN A 259 10.97 -0.43 6.82
N HIS A 260 12.12 0.22 6.88
CA HIS A 260 13.15 0.24 5.85
C HIS A 260 14.36 -0.53 6.36
N ILE A 261 14.83 -1.56 5.65
CA ILE A 261 16.04 -2.30 6.08
C ILE A 261 17.15 -2.15 5.04
N TYR A 262 18.25 -1.53 5.46
CA TYR A 262 19.49 -1.37 4.71
C TYR A 262 20.66 -1.95 5.50
N ILE A 263 20.72 -3.28 5.59
CA ILE A 263 21.84 -4.05 6.18
C ILE A 263 22.66 -4.73 5.09
N ASP A 264 23.89 -5.12 5.41
CA ASP A 264 24.77 -5.88 4.51
C ASP A 264 25.00 -5.17 3.16
N GLN A 265 25.02 -3.84 3.15
CA GLN A 265 25.04 -3.03 1.92
C GLN A 265 26.27 -3.26 1.04
N GLY A 266 27.34 -3.84 1.59
CA GLY A 266 28.56 -4.21 0.86
C GLY A 266 28.66 -5.68 0.43
N GLY A 267 27.61 -6.50 0.60
CA GLY A 267 27.72 -7.94 0.36
C GLY A 267 26.40 -8.69 0.24
N SER A 268 26.48 -10.00 0.48
CA SER A 268 25.29 -10.86 0.53
C SER A 268 24.54 -10.67 1.84
N VAL A 269 23.21 -10.54 1.77
CA VAL A 269 22.37 -10.37 2.95
C VAL A 269 22.34 -11.63 3.81
N SER A 270 22.51 -11.45 5.12
CA SER A 270 22.37 -12.50 6.11
C SER A 270 20.89 -12.76 6.43
N THR A 271 20.42 -13.98 6.13
CA THR A 271 19.04 -14.40 6.48
C THR A 271 18.77 -14.32 7.97
N THR A 272 19.76 -14.65 8.80
CA THR A 272 19.66 -14.58 10.26
C THR A 272 19.48 -13.14 10.72
N GLN A 273 20.29 -12.20 10.20
CA GLN A 273 20.22 -10.81 10.67
C GLN A 273 18.99 -10.08 10.16
N LEU A 274 18.57 -10.35 8.92
CA LEU A 274 17.30 -9.84 8.40
C LEU A 274 16.12 -10.31 9.26
N ASN A 275 16.08 -11.60 9.63
CA ASN A 275 15.06 -12.11 10.57
C ASN A 275 15.14 -11.47 11.95
N ASN A 276 16.34 -11.26 12.48
CA ASN A 276 16.52 -10.59 13.78
C ASN A 276 15.92 -9.18 13.77
N TYR A 277 16.14 -8.40 12.70
CA TYR A 277 15.61 -7.03 12.59
C TYR A 277 14.08 -7.01 12.53
N ILE A 278 13.49 -7.94 11.78
CA ILE A 278 12.03 -8.14 11.75
C ILE A 278 11.52 -8.47 13.16
N ASN A 279 12.18 -9.39 13.87
CA ASN A 279 11.79 -9.80 15.21
C ASN A 279 11.97 -8.70 16.26
N TYR A 280 13.00 -7.87 16.16
CA TYR A 280 13.21 -6.75 17.08
C TYR A 280 12.09 -5.72 16.94
N VAL A 281 11.76 -5.32 15.72
CA VAL A 281 10.64 -4.40 15.47
C VAL A 281 9.31 -5.01 15.91
N HIS A 282 9.05 -6.28 15.58
CA HIS A 282 7.87 -7.00 16.08
C HIS A 282 7.76 -6.95 17.60
N SER A 283 8.86 -7.27 18.30
CA SER A 283 8.89 -7.30 19.76
C SER A 283 8.63 -5.92 20.37
N ALA A 284 9.12 -4.84 19.74
CA ALA A 284 8.91 -3.48 20.20
C ALA A 284 7.42 -3.09 20.24
N TYR A 285 6.68 -3.29 19.14
CA TYR A 285 5.25 -2.95 19.16
C TYR A 285 4.39 -3.98 19.90
N ALA A 286 4.75 -5.27 19.87
CA ALA A 286 4.01 -6.31 20.59
C ALA A 286 4.09 -6.14 22.12
N ALA A 287 5.11 -5.46 22.64
CA ALA A 287 5.21 -5.12 24.06
C ALA A 287 4.07 -4.18 24.54
N TYR A 288 3.52 -3.38 23.63
CA TYR A 288 2.41 -2.45 23.91
C TYR A 288 1.06 -2.98 23.41
N GLU A 289 1.03 -3.56 22.22
CA GLU A 289 -0.18 -4.09 21.56
C GLU A 289 -0.62 -5.46 22.13
N GLY A 290 0.28 -6.14 22.84
CA GLY A 290 0.10 -7.50 23.34
C GLY A 290 0.51 -8.57 22.32
N SER A 291 0.85 -9.76 22.82
CA SER A 291 1.38 -10.88 22.01
C SER A 291 0.38 -11.45 20.98
N GLY A 292 -0.90 -11.13 21.11
CA GLY A 292 -1.97 -11.53 20.19
C GLY A 292 -2.24 -10.50 19.08
N THR A 293 -1.44 -9.43 18.99
CA THR A 293 -1.64 -8.38 17.99
C THR A 293 -1.66 -8.93 16.57
N THR A 294 -2.63 -8.47 15.78
CA THR A 294 -2.74 -8.81 14.35
C THR A 294 -1.95 -7.86 13.47
N LYS A 295 -1.41 -6.77 14.03
CA LYS A 295 -0.66 -5.76 13.29
C LYS A 295 0.58 -6.37 12.65
N LYS A 296 0.78 -6.03 11.39
CA LYS A 296 1.88 -6.53 10.55
C LYS A 296 2.85 -5.42 10.16
N ILE A 297 4.07 -5.84 9.84
CA ILE A 297 5.12 -5.00 9.28
C ILE A 297 4.96 -4.92 7.76
N PHE A 298 4.94 -3.71 7.24
CA PHE A 298 5.16 -3.40 5.84
C PHE A 298 6.63 -3.01 5.69
N MET A 299 7.41 -3.82 4.99
CA MET A 299 8.77 -3.48 4.60
C MET A 299 8.67 -2.49 3.44
N THR A 300 8.47 -1.20 3.73
CA THR A 300 8.13 -0.16 2.76
C THR A 300 9.32 0.28 1.91
N GLU A 301 10.54 -0.05 2.31
CA GLU A 301 11.72 -0.07 1.44
C GLU A 301 12.70 -1.19 1.85
N ILE A 302 13.27 -1.87 0.85
CA ILE A 302 14.42 -2.75 1.01
C ILE A 302 15.21 -2.79 -0.29
N GLY A 303 16.54 -2.75 -0.22
CA GLY A 303 17.38 -2.63 -1.39
C GLY A 303 18.87 -2.85 -1.15
N TRP A 304 19.59 -3.20 -2.22
CA TRP A 304 21.06 -3.18 -2.28
C TRP A 304 21.51 -2.47 -3.54
N THR A 305 22.41 -1.49 -3.41
CA THR A 305 22.91 -0.71 -4.55
C THR A 305 24.00 -1.45 -5.32
N THR A 306 23.94 -1.40 -6.65
CA THR A 306 25.02 -1.93 -7.50
C THR A 306 26.27 -1.04 -7.54
N ASP A 307 26.27 0.09 -6.82
CA ASP A 307 27.51 0.82 -6.54
C ASP A 307 28.38 0.11 -5.50
N ALA A 308 27.77 -0.71 -4.63
CA ALA A 308 28.44 -1.41 -3.54
C ALA A 308 28.50 -2.94 -3.76
N VAL A 309 27.58 -3.52 -4.53
CA VAL A 309 27.56 -4.95 -4.86
C VAL A 309 27.47 -5.19 -6.36
N SER A 310 27.83 -6.39 -6.84
CA SER A 310 27.58 -6.75 -8.24
C SER A 310 26.08 -6.96 -8.51
N GLU A 311 25.65 -6.83 -9.77
CA GLU A 311 24.27 -7.17 -10.16
C GLU A 311 23.87 -8.60 -9.75
N ALA A 312 24.81 -9.55 -9.76
CA ALA A 312 24.58 -10.93 -9.35
C ALA A 312 24.32 -11.04 -7.83
N VAL A 313 25.05 -10.27 -7.02
CA VAL A 313 24.81 -10.22 -5.56
C VAL A 313 23.49 -9.52 -5.27
N GLN A 314 23.17 -8.41 -5.95
CA GLN A 314 21.87 -7.75 -5.81
C GLN A 314 20.71 -8.72 -6.12
N ALA A 315 20.80 -9.48 -7.22
CA ALA A 315 19.81 -10.49 -7.59
C ALA A 315 19.64 -11.61 -6.54
N SER A 316 20.76 -12.08 -5.97
CA SER A 316 20.75 -13.05 -4.87
C SER A 316 20.11 -12.49 -3.60
N ASN A 317 20.41 -11.23 -3.27
CA ASN A 317 19.84 -10.55 -2.11
C ASN A 317 18.33 -10.34 -2.24
N ILE A 318 17.83 -9.98 -3.43
CA ILE A 318 16.38 -9.94 -3.70
C ILE A 318 15.74 -11.29 -3.36
N THR A 319 16.26 -12.37 -3.92
CA THR A 319 15.70 -13.72 -3.68
C THR A 319 15.71 -14.08 -2.20
N THR A 320 16.82 -13.81 -1.52
CA THR A 320 17.02 -14.12 -0.10
C THR A 320 16.07 -13.30 0.78
N ALA A 321 15.97 -12.00 0.55
CA ALA A 321 15.14 -11.09 1.33
C ALA A 321 13.65 -11.45 1.21
N TYR A 322 13.16 -11.69 -0.01
CA TYR A 322 11.77 -12.07 -0.22
C TYR A 322 11.42 -13.45 0.35
N ASN A 323 12.37 -14.41 0.35
CA ASN A 323 12.16 -15.68 1.04
C ASN A 323 12.04 -15.51 2.55
N VAL A 324 12.88 -14.66 3.16
CA VAL A 324 12.79 -14.33 4.58
C VAL A 324 11.46 -13.63 4.91
N MET A 325 11.08 -12.62 4.13
CA MET A 325 9.83 -11.88 4.32
C MET A 325 8.61 -12.80 4.20
N LYS A 326 8.54 -13.67 3.18
CA LYS A 326 7.42 -14.62 2.99
C LYS A 326 7.35 -15.69 4.08
N ALA A 327 8.48 -16.05 4.69
CA ALA A 327 8.52 -17.02 5.78
C ALA A 327 8.15 -16.40 7.14
N SER A 328 8.20 -15.07 7.27
CA SER A 328 7.87 -14.37 8.50
C SER A 328 6.35 -14.19 8.66
N PRO A 329 5.74 -14.63 9.77
CA PRO A 329 4.32 -14.36 10.04
C PRO A 329 4.05 -12.88 10.36
N TYR A 330 5.08 -12.06 10.53
CA TYR A 330 4.95 -10.66 10.92
C TYR A 330 4.96 -9.70 9.72
N ILE A 331 5.37 -10.15 8.54
CA ILE A 331 5.46 -9.31 7.34
C ILE A 331 4.18 -9.43 6.52
N GLN A 332 3.57 -8.30 6.19
CA GLN A 332 2.46 -8.21 5.24
C GLN A 332 2.94 -7.99 3.81
N SER A 333 3.92 -7.11 3.63
CA SER A 333 4.38 -6.62 2.34
C SER A 333 5.86 -6.32 2.34
N GLY A 334 6.51 -6.51 1.20
CA GLY A 334 7.85 -6.05 0.89
C GLY A 334 7.88 -5.21 -0.37
N VAL A 335 8.45 -4.02 -0.26
CA VAL A 335 8.55 -3.02 -1.33
C VAL A 335 10.02 -2.86 -1.71
N TRP A 336 10.35 -3.24 -2.94
CA TRP A 336 11.71 -3.05 -3.45
C TRP A 336 11.99 -1.59 -3.76
N PHE A 337 13.09 -1.08 -3.23
CA PHE A 337 13.71 0.15 -3.67
C PHE A 337 14.81 -0.22 -4.67
N TYR A 338 14.70 0.04 -5.98
CA TYR A 338 13.61 0.72 -6.72
C TYR A 338 13.46 0.19 -8.18
N LEU A 339 12.58 0.80 -8.99
CA LEU A 339 12.39 0.48 -10.43
C LEU A 339 13.63 0.70 -11.33
N GLN A 340 14.07 1.94 -11.56
CA GLN A 340 15.09 2.32 -12.55
C GLN A 340 16.22 3.18 -12.00
N ASP A 341 17.48 2.87 -12.36
CA ASP A 341 18.65 3.61 -11.83
C ASP A 341 18.59 5.10 -12.11
N GLU A 342 18.92 5.90 -11.09
CA GLU A 342 18.98 7.36 -11.15
C GLU A 342 20.42 7.84 -10.93
N PRO A 343 20.76 9.09 -11.28
CA PRO A 343 22.07 9.63 -10.93
C PRO A 343 22.34 9.50 -9.42
N SER A 344 23.42 8.79 -9.06
CA SER A 344 23.86 8.52 -7.68
C SER A 344 22.97 7.58 -6.86
N LEU A 345 22.04 6.88 -7.50
CA LEU A 345 21.25 5.82 -6.90
C LEU A 345 21.26 4.64 -7.87
N SER A 346 21.82 3.50 -7.46
CA SER A 346 21.99 2.29 -8.30
C SER A 346 21.29 1.02 -7.74
N TYR A 347 20.17 1.17 -7.03
CA TYR A 347 19.32 0.09 -6.51
C TYR A 347 18.31 -0.52 -7.51
N GLY A 348 18.32 -0.09 -8.77
CA GLY A 348 17.30 -0.43 -9.75
C GLY A 348 17.27 -1.88 -10.13
N ILE A 349 16.09 -2.34 -10.56
CA ILE A 349 15.96 -3.53 -11.40
C ILE A 349 16.09 -3.20 -12.90
N PHE A 350 16.07 -1.92 -13.26
CA PHE A 350 16.46 -1.38 -14.57
C PHE A 350 17.64 -0.43 -14.44
N LYS A 351 18.45 -0.35 -15.50
CA LYS A 351 19.56 0.59 -15.65
C LYS A 351 19.04 2.01 -15.94
N SER A 352 19.90 3.00 -15.74
CA SER A 352 19.59 4.40 -16.01
C SER A 352 19.38 4.70 -17.50
N SER A 353 19.81 3.80 -18.39
CA SER A 353 19.63 3.91 -19.85
C SER A 353 18.19 3.77 -20.31
N GLY A 354 17.30 3.11 -19.55
CA GLY A 354 15.90 2.97 -19.93
C GLY A 354 15.13 1.86 -19.24
N LEU A 355 13.93 1.59 -19.75
CA LEU A 355 13.02 0.53 -19.29
C LEU A 355 12.85 -0.57 -20.35
N GLY A 356 13.76 -0.64 -21.33
CA GLY A 356 13.74 -1.63 -22.39
C GLY A 356 14.21 -3.01 -21.91
N SER A 357 14.03 -4.03 -22.76
CA SER A 357 14.48 -5.39 -22.45
C SER A 357 16.00 -5.49 -22.22
N THR A 358 16.80 -4.63 -22.88
CA THR A 358 18.26 -4.54 -22.73
C THR A 358 18.69 -3.79 -21.48
N ASP A 359 17.78 -3.03 -20.85
CA ASP A 359 18.05 -2.23 -19.65
C ASP A 359 17.75 -3.00 -18.36
N LYS A 360 17.09 -4.17 -18.46
CA LYS A 360 16.83 -5.04 -17.31
C LYS A 360 18.15 -5.48 -16.68
N LYS A 361 18.30 -5.24 -15.38
CA LYS A 361 19.39 -5.80 -14.56
C LYS A 361 19.07 -7.25 -14.23
N THR A 362 20.09 -8.00 -13.81
CA THR A 362 19.93 -9.40 -13.39
C THR A 362 18.83 -9.55 -12.33
N GLY A 363 18.74 -8.59 -11.40
CA GLY A 363 17.73 -8.56 -10.34
C GLY A 363 16.28 -8.46 -10.81
N TRP A 364 16.00 -8.02 -12.05
CA TRP A 364 14.63 -7.91 -12.56
C TRP A 364 13.90 -9.25 -12.56
N THR A 365 14.56 -10.32 -13.03
CA THR A 365 13.96 -11.66 -13.08
C THR A 365 13.74 -12.21 -11.67
N ASN A 366 14.68 -11.97 -10.76
CA ASN A 366 14.58 -12.40 -9.36
C ASN A 366 13.44 -11.69 -8.64
N PHE A 367 13.30 -10.38 -8.84
CA PHE A 367 12.19 -9.60 -8.32
C PHE A 367 10.87 -10.10 -8.89
N ARG A 368 10.76 -10.26 -10.22
CA ARG A 368 9.55 -10.78 -10.88
C ARG A 368 9.12 -12.13 -10.32
N ASN A 369 10.07 -13.04 -10.12
CA ASN A 369 9.80 -14.36 -9.54
C ASN A 369 9.39 -14.28 -8.06
N ALA A 370 9.93 -13.31 -7.32
CA ALA A 370 9.59 -13.07 -5.93
C ALA A 370 8.22 -12.42 -5.75
N THR A 371 7.74 -11.64 -6.71
CA THR A 371 6.50 -10.85 -6.58
C THR A 371 5.35 -11.35 -7.45
N ALA A 372 5.57 -12.26 -8.39
CA ALA A 372 4.51 -12.92 -9.16
C ALA A 372 3.63 -13.80 -8.26
N TYR A 373 2.32 -13.56 -8.25
CA TYR A 373 1.33 -14.42 -7.58
C TYR A 373 0.42 -15.12 -8.59
N GLU A 374 0.29 -14.58 -9.80
CA GLU A 374 -0.61 -15.09 -10.82
C GLU A 374 -0.23 -16.53 -11.23
N GLY A 375 -1.22 -17.43 -11.12
CA GLY A 375 -1.04 -18.85 -11.33
C GLY A 375 -0.10 -19.55 -10.34
N LYS A 376 0.31 -18.91 -9.24
CA LYS A 376 1.21 -19.52 -8.24
C LYS A 376 0.44 -20.16 -7.11
N LEU A 377 0.83 -21.39 -6.75
CA LEU A 377 0.46 -22.01 -5.47
C LEU A 377 1.36 -21.44 -4.35
N SER A 378 0.92 -21.57 -3.10
CA SER A 378 1.67 -21.10 -1.91
C SER A 378 3.08 -21.70 -1.78
N GLY A 379 3.29 -22.91 -2.29
CA GLY A 379 4.60 -23.56 -2.38
C GLY A 379 5.49 -23.07 -3.53
N GLY A 380 5.06 -22.08 -4.32
CA GLY A 380 5.81 -21.49 -5.45
C GLY A 380 5.67 -22.21 -6.79
N THR A 381 5.07 -23.41 -6.80
CA THR A 381 4.73 -24.13 -8.04
C THR A 381 3.72 -23.32 -8.87
N THR A 382 3.83 -23.40 -10.20
CA THR A 382 2.89 -22.75 -11.12
C THR A 382 1.76 -23.71 -11.51
N ASN A 383 0.51 -23.29 -11.33
CA ASN A 383 -0.64 -23.81 -12.05
C ASN A 383 -0.68 -23.19 -13.45
N THR A 384 -0.12 -23.92 -14.42
CA THR A 384 0.03 -23.44 -15.81
C THR A 384 -1.30 -23.10 -16.47
N ASN A 385 -2.39 -23.79 -16.11
CA ASN A 385 -3.71 -23.53 -16.69
C ASN A 385 -4.22 -22.14 -16.29
N ILE A 386 -4.21 -21.83 -14.99
CA ILE A 386 -4.62 -20.51 -14.48
C ILE A 386 -3.70 -19.42 -15.03
N LEU A 387 -2.38 -19.62 -15.01
CA LEU A 387 -1.42 -18.65 -15.54
C LEU A 387 -1.66 -18.36 -17.04
N ASN A 388 -1.83 -19.41 -17.85
CA ASN A 388 -2.06 -19.25 -19.28
C ASN A 388 -3.37 -18.53 -19.56
N TYR A 389 -4.44 -18.89 -18.83
CA TYR A 389 -5.73 -18.22 -18.96
C TYR A 389 -5.62 -16.74 -18.59
N PHE A 390 -5.00 -16.41 -17.45
CA PHE A 390 -4.75 -15.03 -17.02
C PHE A 390 -4.04 -14.22 -18.11
N ASN A 391 -2.96 -14.75 -18.66
CA ASN A 391 -2.17 -14.08 -19.69
C ASN A 391 -2.95 -13.90 -21.01
N SER A 392 -3.72 -14.91 -21.44
CA SER A 392 -4.49 -14.82 -22.69
C SER A 392 -5.72 -13.91 -22.59
N HIS A 393 -6.17 -13.57 -21.37
CA HIS A 393 -7.33 -12.72 -21.11
C HIS A 393 -6.92 -11.34 -20.56
N GLY A 394 -5.82 -10.78 -21.10
CA GLY A 394 -5.41 -9.40 -20.84
C GLY A 394 -4.60 -9.18 -19.56
N GLY A 395 -4.21 -10.25 -18.87
CA GLY A 395 -3.30 -10.20 -17.73
C GLY A 395 -3.79 -9.29 -16.62
N MET A 396 -2.87 -8.59 -15.96
CA MET A 396 -3.14 -7.78 -14.78
C MET A 396 -4.04 -6.56 -15.06
N ALA A 397 -3.95 -5.97 -16.26
CA ALA A 397 -4.79 -4.82 -16.63
C ALA A 397 -6.27 -5.21 -16.75
N THR A 398 -6.56 -6.41 -17.24
CA THR A 398 -7.93 -6.93 -17.32
C THR A 398 -8.36 -7.53 -16.00
N ASN A 399 -7.69 -8.60 -15.57
CA ASN A 399 -8.12 -9.44 -14.46
C ASN A 399 -7.84 -8.79 -13.10
N GLY A 400 -6.91 -7.84 -13.05
CA GLY A 400 -6.38 -7.33 -11.80
C GLY A 400 -5.28 -8.23 -11.27
N SER A 401 -5.03 -8.15 -9.99
CA SER A 401 -4.01 -8.99 -9.36
C SER A 401 -4.65 -10.01 -8.45
N PRO A 402 -3.91 -11.08 -8.11
CA PRO A 402 -4.39 -12.05 -7.15
C PRO A 402 -4.79 -11.43 -5.82
N TYR A 403 -5.98 -11.81 -5.34
CA TYR A 403 -6.63 -11.32 -4.13
C TYR A 403 -6.93 -12.47 -3.19
N ASP A 404 -6.97 -12.20 -1.88
CA ASP A 404 -7.53 -13.12 -0.90
C ASP A 404 -8.94 -12.64 -0.50
N ASN A 405 -9.96 -13.41 -0.87
CA ASN A 405 -11.37 -13.14 -0.55
C ASN A 405 -11.93 -14.09 0.54
N GLY A 406 -11.06 -14.70 1.36
CA GLY A 406 -11.44 -15.69 2.37
C GLY A 406 -10.80 -17.08 2.18
N GLY A 407 -9.82 -17.19 1.28
CA GLY A 407 -9.06 -18.41 1.01
C GLY A 407 -7.57 -18.13 1.00
N SER A 408 -7.05 -17.66 -0.14
CA SER A 408 -5.65 -17.27 -0.31
C SER A 408 -5.47 -16.45 -1.58
N ALA A 409 -4.53 -15.49 -1.59
CA ALA A 409 -4.08 -14.85 -2.84
C ALA A 409 -3.32 -15.81 -3.78
N TYR A 410 -2.94 -17.00 -3.31
CA TYR A 410 -2.39 -18.05 -4.14
C TYR A 410 -3.49 -18.89 -4.77
N VAL A 411 -3.15 -19.55 -5.88
CA VAL A 411 -3.91 -20.68 -6.39
C VAL A 411 -4.09 -21.70 -5.27
N HIS A 412 -5.34 -22.01 -4.95
CA HIS A 412 -5.69 -22.97 -3.92
C HIS A 412 -6.78 -23.91 -4.42
N TYR A 413 -6.88 -25.07 -3.76
CA TYR A 413 -7.92 -26.03 -4.06
C TYR A 413 -9.22 -25.61 -3.38
N TRP A 414 -10.31 -25.60 -4.14
CA TRP A 414 -11.64 -25.29 -3.63
C TRP A 414 -12.67 -26.25 -4.23
N ASP A 415 -13.13 -27.19 -3.41
CA ASP A 415 -14.15 -28.22 -3.64
C ASP A 415 -13.97 -29.12 -4.90
N TYR A 416 -13.98 -28.53 -6.10
CA TYR A 416 -14.08 -29.20 -7.39
C TYR A 416 -12.87 -28.94 -8.31
N GLY A 417 -11.94 -28.08 -7.90
CA GLY A 417 -10.78 -27.73 -8.71
C GLY A 417 -9.86 -26.73 -8.03
N TYR A 418 -9.01 -26.09 -8.84
CA TYR A 418 -8.16 -25.00 -8.37
C TYR A 418 -8.75 -23.66 -8.79
N VAL A 419 -8.73 -22.70 -7.87
CA VAL A 419 -9.18 -21.34 -8.07
C VAL A 419 -8.07 -20.36 -7.71
N GLN A 420 -8.07 -19.21 -8.37
CA GLN A 420 -7.40 -18.02 -7.86
C GLN A 420 -8.31 -16.82 -8.07
N ASP A 421 -8.47 -16.03 -7.01
CA ASP A 421 -9.29 -14.84 -7.00
C ASP A 421 -8.46 -13.64 -7.43
N PHE A 422 -9.08 -12.71 -8.13
CA PHE A 422 -8.45 -11.51 -8.65
C PHE A 422 -9.37 -10.31 -8.47
N ASP A 423 -8.77 -9.13 -8.33
CA ASP A 423 -9.50 -7.88 -8.36
C ASP A 423 -8.54 -6.71 -8.68
N GLY A 424 -9.09 -5.53 -8.94
CA GLY A 424 -8.38 -4.31 -9.27
C GLY A 424 -8.09 -4.10 -10.76
N GLY A 425 -8.50 -5.05 -11.59
CA GLY A 425 -8.45 -4.93 -13.04
C GLY A 425 -9.72 -4.29 -13.61
N SER A 426 -9.71 -4.01 -14.91
CA SER A 426 -10.84 -3.36 -15.60
C SER A 426 -12.17 -4.11 -15.55
N ILE A 427 -12.18 -5.41 -15.22
CA ILE A 427 -13.42 -6.19 -15.04
C ILE A 427 -13.84 -6.36 -13.57
N GLY A 428 -13.16 -5.70 -12.63
CA GLY A 428 -13.45 -5.80 -11.19
C GLY A 428 -13.17 -7.19 -10.60
N PRO A 429 -13.83 -7.53 -9.48
CA PRO A 429 -13.65 -8.81 -8.81
C PRO A 429 -13.99 -9.99 -9.71
N SER A 430 -13.10 -10.97 -9.77
CA SER A 430 -13.24 -12.19 -10.56
C SER A 430 -12.47 -13.36 -9.96
N ALA A 431 -12.70 -14.56 -10.49
CA ALA A 431 -11.91 -15.74 -10.19
C ALA A 431 -11.63 -16.52 -11.47
N ILE A 432 -10.40 -17.03 -11.60
CA ILE A 432 -10.03 -17.98 -12.65
C ILE A 432 -10.03 -19.37 -12.03
N MET A 433 -10.85 -20.27 -12.59
CA MET A 433 -11.09 -21.60 -12.06
C MET A 433 -10.66 -22.65 -13.07
N THR A 434 -9.91 -23.66 -12.63
CA THR A 434 -9.47 -24.79 -13.46
C THR A 434 -9.91 -26.12 -12.86
N SER A 435 -10.54 -26.95 -13.69
CA SER A 435 -11.02 -28.29 -13.35
C SER A 435 -10.86 -29.25 -14.54
N GLY A 436 -11.38 -30.47 -14.44
CA GLY A 436 -11.44 -31.41 -15.56
C GLY A 436 -12.28 -30.90 -16.75
N SER A 437 -13.12 -29.89 -16.54
CA SER A 437 -13.96 -29.29 -17.60
C SER A 437 -13.24 -28.20 -18.40
N GLY A 438 -12.07 -27.74 -17.96
CA GLY A 438 -11.33 -26.64 -18.58
C GLY A 438 -10.94 -25.57 -17.57
N THR A 439 -10.52 -24.41 -18.08
CA THR A 439 -10.18 -23.23 -17.27
C THR A 439 -10.98 -22.04 -17.76
N PHE A 440 -11.74 -21.43 -16.87
CA PHE A 440 -12.69 -20.36 -17.22
C PHE A 440 -12.73 -19.31 -16.11
N GLN A 441 -13.17 -18.12 -16.47
CA GLN A 441 -13.31 -17.01 -15.53
C GLN A 441 -14.77 -16.80 -15.12
N VAL A 442 -15.00 -16.55 -13.83
CA VAL A 442 -16.27 -16.04 -13.30
C VAL A 442 -16.01 -14.62 -12.79
N ARG A 443 -16.81 -13.63 -13.19
CA ARG A 443 -16.52 -12.21 -12.91
C ARG A 443 -17.75 -11.38 -12.58
N ASN A 444 -17.55 -10.17 -12.06
CA ASN A 444 -18.60 -9.19 -11.80
C ASN A 444 -19.77 -9.76 -10.99
N GLY A 445 -21.01 -9.47 -11.40
CA GLY A 445 -22.19 -9.95 -10.71
C GLY A 445 -22.32 -11.47 -10.71
N PHE A 446 -21.84 -12.19 -11.74
CA PHE A 446 -21.83 -13.66 -11.72
C PHE A 446 -20.93 -14.17 -10.61
N TRP A 447 -19.76 -13.56 -10.41
CA TRP A 447 -18.89 -13.92 -9.30
C TRP A 447 -19.51 -13.63 -7.93
N GLN A 448 -20.11 -12.45 -7.78
CA GLN A 448 -20.85 -12.11 -6.55
C GLN A 448 -22.01 -13.08 -6.27
N THR A 449 -22.73 -13.50 -7.32
CA THR A 449 -23.86 -14.43 -7.19
C THR A 449 -23.38 -15.85 -6.89
N TYR A 450 -22.27 -16.26 -7.48
CA TYR A 450 -21.65 -17.56 -7.23
C TYR A 450 -21.28 -17.74 -5.75
N LEU A 451 -20.77 -16.69 -5.11
CA LEU A 451 -20.42 -16.67 -3.69
C LEU A 451 -21.62 -16.59 -2.74
N GLN A 452 -22.84 -16.34 -3.23
CA GLN A 452 -24.02 -16.18 -2.37
C GLN A 452 -24.60 -17.53 -1.94
N GLY A 453 -24.81 -17.68 -0.63
CA GLY A 453 -25.47 -18.85 -0.05
C GLY A 453 -24.78 -20.15 -0.46
N THR A 454 -25.54 -21.09 -1.02
CA THR A 454 -25.04 -22.40 -1.45
C THR A 454 -24.86 -22.50 -2.97
N ASN A 455 -24.84 -21.36 -3.68
CA ASN A 455 -24.79 -21.35 -5.15
C ASN A 455 -23.53 -22.06 -5.68
N HIS A 456 -22.36 -21.80 -5.10
CA HIS A 456 -21.12 -22.49 -5.50
C HIS A 456 -21.19 -24.02 -5.35
N THR A 457 -21.86 -24.53 -4.31
CA THR A 457 -22.01 -25.96 -4.07
C THR A 457 -22.91 -26.61 -5.12
N TYR A 458 -23.98 -25.92 -5.53
CA TYR A 458 -24.92 -26.39 -6.53
C TYR A 458 -24.34 -26.29 -7.95
N LEU A 459 -23.83 -25.11 -8.32
CA LEU A 459 -23.30 -24.84 -9.65
C LEU A 459 -21.99 -25.59 -9.91
N GLN A 460 -21.14 -25.76 -8.88
CA GLN A 460 -19.76 -26.25 -9.00
C GLN A 460 -18.94 -25.39 -9.98
N PHE A 461 -17.88 -25.90 -10.60
CA PHE A 461 -16.98 -25.07 -11.41
C PHE A 461 -17.56 -24.73 -12.79
N PRO A 462 -17.15 -23.59 -13.39
CA PRO A 462 -17.57 -23.21 -14.73
C PRO A 462 -17.12 -24.22 -15.79
N THR A 463 -17.93 -24.35 -16.84
CA THR A 463 -17.65 -25.18 -18.04
C THR A 463 -17.56 -24.33 -19.31
N SER A 464 -17.77 -23.02 -19.18
CA SER A 464 -17.60 -22.04 -20.24
C SER A 464 -17.23 -20.68 -19.65
N ASP A 465 -16.70 -19.80 -20.50
CA ASP A 465 -16.78 -18.36 -20.22
C ASP A 465 -18.20 -17.85 -20.43
N GLU A 466 -18.43 -16.59 -20.07
CA GLU A 466 -19.65 -15.86 -20.41
C GLU A 466 -19.83 -15.77 -21.95
N PHE A 467 -21.05 -16.04 -22.44
CA PHE A 467 -21.40 -15.88 -23.84
C PHE A 467 -22.79 -15.25 -24.00
N ALA A 468 -23.04 -14.65 -25.17
CA ALA A 468 -24.31 -14.00 -25.47
C ALA A 468 -25.47 -14.99 -25.45
N TYR A 469 -26.57 -14.64 -24.76
CA TYR A 469 -27.76 -15.47 -24.65
C TYR A 469 -29.02 -14.58 -24.53
N GLY A 470 -29.91 -14.67 -25.52
CA GLY A 470 -31.11 -13.82 -25.58
C GLY A 470 -30.75 -12.34 -25.59
N ALA A 471 -31.32 -11.56 -24.65
CA ALA A 471 -31.04 -10.14 -24.47
C ALA A 471 -29.85 -9.86 -23.53
N GLY A 472 -29.14 -10.89 -23.06
CA GLY A 472 -28.03 -10.71 -22.12
C GLY A 472 -26.98 -11.82 -22.24
N THR A 473 -26.56 -12.35 -21.10
CA THR A 473 -25.37 -13.20 -20.98
C THR A 473 -25.71 -14.50 -20.26
N ARG A 474 -25.04 -15.59 -20.61
CA ARG A 474 -25.09 -16.86 -19.91
C ARG A 474 -23.69 -17.39 -19.65
N GLN A 475 -23.53 -18.09 -18.53
CA GLN A 475 -22.35 -18.90 -18.24
C GLN A 475 -22.78 -20.27 -17.75
N ASN A 476 -22.14 -21.32 -18.27
CA ASN A 476 -22.43 -22.69 -17.88
C ASN A 476 -21.48 -23.15 -16.77
N PHE A 477 -22.01 -23.98 -15.88
CA PHE A 477 -21.30 -24.62 -14.77
C PHE A 477 -21.56 -26.13 -14.82
N GLN A 478 -20.82 -26.92 -14.04
CA GLN A 478 -20.96 -28.38 -14.08
C GLN A 478 -22.33 -28.84 -13.56
N GLY A 479 -22.88 -28.14 -12.57
CA GLY A 479 -24.18 -28.44 -11.96
C GLY A 479 -25.35 -27.64 -12.52
N GLY A 480 -25.14 -26.67 -13.41
CA GLY A 480 -26.21 -25.77 -13.85
C GLY A 480 -25.72 -24.62 -14.72
N TYR A 481 -26.43 -23.50 -14.70
CA TYR A 481 -26.02 -22.29 -15.42
C TYR A 481 -26.54 -21.01 -14.75
N MET A 482 -25.85 -19.90 -14.99
CA MET A 482 -26.36 -18.57 -14.65
C MET A 482 -26.69 -17.80 -15.91
N THR A 483 -27.74 -16.98 -15.85
CA THR A 483 -28.05 -15.98 -16.88
C THR A 483 -28.15 -14.59 -16.28
N TRP A 484 -27.84 -13.57 -17.07
CA TRP A 484 -28.14 -12.18 -16.77
C TRP A 484 -28.91 -11.55 -17.92
N ASP A 485 -29.94 -10.78 -17.61
CA ASP A 485 -30.61 -9.88 -18.56
C ASP A 485 -31.10 -8.61 -17.84
N PRO A 486 -31.35 -7.49 -18.56
CA PRO A 486 -31.71 -6.21 -17.94
C PRO A 486 -33.06 -6.21 -17.23
N THR A 487 -33.94 -7.18 -17.52
CA THR A 487 -35.27 -7.31 -16.90
C THR A 487 -35.21 -8.07 -15.59
N ASN A 488 -34.47 -9.20 -15.57
CA ASN A 488 -34.51 -10.15 -14.46
C ASN A 488 -33.27 -10.11 -13.57
N GLY A 489 -32.21 -9.39 -13.97
CA GLY A 489 -30.93 -9.45 -13.28
C GLY A 489 -30.29 -10.85 -13.44
N ILE A 490 -29.52 -11.26 -12.44
CA ILE A 490 -28.83 -12.56 -12.45
C ILE A 490 -29.76 -13.63 -11.89
N GLN A 491 -29.87 -14.76 -12.61
CA GLN A 491 -30.64 -15.93 -12.21
C GLN A 491 -29.78 -17.19 -12.24
N VAL A 492 -30.01 -18.08 -11.28
CA VAL A 492 -29.31 -19.37 -11.10
C VAL A 492 -30.28 -20.50 -11.45
N PHE A 493 -29.84 -21.43 -12.30
CA PHE A 493 -30.63 -22.57 -12.81
C PHE A 493 -29.91 -23.90 -12.64
#